data_AF-A0A7S1SAD5-F1
#
_entry.id   AF-A0A7S1SAD5-F1
#
_cell.length_a   1.000
_cell.length_b   1.000
_cell.length_c   1.000
_cell.angle_alpha   90.00
_cell.angle_beta   90.00
_cell.angle_gamma   90.00
#
_symmetry.space_group_name_H-M   'P 1'
#
loop_
_entity.id
_entity.type
_entity.pdbx_description
1 polymer ?
#
loop_
_entity_poly.entity_id
_entity_poly.type
_entity_poly.pdbx_seq_one_letter_code
_entity_poly.pdbx_strand_id
1 'polypeptide(L)'
;PRSPRLLCCGLVGKKRSQGDFSDLCDPSGLDALAQTDAQFAPKIRSVTFGDLRDEAAKRNVGLVAFYFPDREETWDAMCGAGFLGNFYHLGPRALELEVRGVKRRFCNAEAAFQALKFWDRAEEFESLSGTMAFRRKRELAGHEDFTYAGFGTNWRGMRTVLQAKFRPGTSMANALLATGDCFLLEHNSVP
;
A
#
# COMPACT_ATOMS: atom_id res chain seq x y z
N PRO A 1 -8.74 -14.06 -18.97
CA PRO A 1 -8.01 -13.06 -18.16
C PRO A 1 -7.93 -13.50 -16.68
N ARG A 2 -6.78 -14.02 -16.24
CA ARG A 2 -6.59 -14.53 -14.88
C ARG A 2 -6.01 -13.42 -14.00
N SER A 3 -6.68 -13.12 -12.89
CA SER A 3 -6.28 -12.09 -11.91
C SER A 3 -4.95 -12.44 -11.20
N PRO A 4 -4.11 -11.45 -10.87
CA PRO A 4 -2.89 -11.67 -10.10
C PRO A 4 -3.21 -12.09 -8.66
N ARG A 5 -2.42 -13.03 -8.12
CA ARG A 5 -2.50 -13.51 -6.74
C ARG A 5 -1.43 -12.80 -5.91
N LEU A 6 -1.86 -12.01 -4.92
CA LEU A 6 -0.98 -11.39 -3.92
C LEU A 6 -0.71 -12.39 -2.78
N LEU A 7 0.55 -12.58 -2.39
CA LEU A 7 0.97 -13.23 -1.15
C LEU A 7 1.52 -12.14 -0.21
N CYS A 8 0.93 -11.96 0.97
CA CYS A 8 1.49 -11.15 2.07
C CYS A 8 1.82 -12.07 3.25
N CYS A 9 2.99 -11.88 3.87
CA CYS A 9 3.42 -12.60 5.08
C CYS A 9 3.72 -11.61 6.22
N GLY A 10 3.43 -12.02 7.47
CA GLY A 10 3.25 -11.14 8.64
C GLY A 10 4.49 -10.77 9.46
N LEU A 11 4.29 -9.75 10.31
CA LEU A 11 5.23 -9.03 11.20
C LEU A 11 5.61 -9.77 12.50
N VAL A 12 6.82 -9.50 13.01
CA VAL A 12 7.22 -9.57 14.45
C VAL A 12 8.10 -8.32 14.75
N GLY A 13 8.11 -7.76 15.97
CA GLY A 13 8.73 -6.44 16.24
C GLY A 13 9.44 -6.21 17.58
N LYS A 14 10.00 -4.98 17.77
CA LYS A 14 10.39 -4.16 18.99
C LYS A 14 11.61 -3.25 18.62
N LYS A 15 11.94 -2.07 19.17
CA LYS A 15 11.50 -1.17 20.28
C LYS A 15 12.08 0.28 20.08
N ARG A 16 11.28 1.31 20.42
CA ARG A 16 11.49 2.70 20.94
C ARG A 16 12.66 3.64 20.54
N SER A 17 12.30 4.89 20.21
CA SER A 17 12.62 6.12 20.99
C SER A 17 11.57 7.22 20.73
N GLN A 18 11.35 8.09 21.74
CA GLN A 18 10.36 9.18 21.77
C GLN A 18 10.94 10.45 21.10
N GLY A 19 10.09 11.19 20.39
CA GLY A 19 10.35 12.54 19.87
C GLY A 19 9.02 13.27 19.67
N ASP A 20 9.01 14.55 20.06
CA ASP A 20 7.86 15.41 20.32
C ASP A 20 7.20 15.99 19.04
N PHE A 21 5.97 16.48 19.21
CA PHE A 21 4.99 16.93 18.24
C PHE A 21 5.38 18.15 17.40
N SER A 22 5.29 18.03 16.07
CA SER A 22 4.52 18.91 15.16
C SER A 22 4.96 18.69 13.70
N ASP A 23 4.25 17.79 13.01
CA ASP A 23 4.18 17.79 11.53
C ASP A 23 2.88 17.07 11.15
N LEU A 24 1.78 17.80 11.32
CA LEU A 24 0.63 17.59 10.45
C LEU A 24 1.13 17.85 9.04
N CYS A 25 0.80 16.97 8.09
CA CYS A 25 1.18 17.13 6.68
C CYS A 25 1.01 18.59 6.27
N ASP A 26 2.13 19.29 6.07
CA ASP A 26 2.14 20.67 5.64
C ASP A 26 1.37 20.75 4.31
N PRO A 27 0.21 21.42 4.26
CA PRO A 27 -0.56 21.53 3.03
C PRO A 27 0.05 22.55 2.04
N SER A 28 1.21 23.16 2.34
CA SER A 28 1.75 24.31 1.60
C SER A 28 2.98 24.04 0.72
N GLY A 29 3.19 22.80 0.26
CA GLY A 29 4.40 22.47 -0.51
C GLY A 29 4.28 21.53 -1.71
N LEU A 30 3.11 21.00 -2.05
CA LEU A 30 2.93 20.20 -3.27
C LEU A 30 1.57 20.51 -3.88
N ASP A 31 1.60 21.35 -4.92
CA ASP A 31 0.52 21.46 -5.88
C ASP A 31 -0.02 20.07 -6.18
N ALA A 32 -1.35 19.92 -6.03
CA ALA A 32 -2.09 18.75 -6.48
C ALA A 32 -2.07 18.69 -8.01
N LEU A 33 -0.88 18.49 -8.58
CA LEU A 33 -0.71 18.12 -9.96
C LEU A 33 -1.36 16.75 -10.10
N ALA A 34 -2.36 16.68 -10.98
CA ALA A 34 -2.94 15.43 -11.42
C ALA A 34 -1.80 14.46 -11.74
N GLN A 35 -1.64 13.42 -10.91
CA GLN A 35 -0.59 12.42 -11.06
C GLN A 35 -0.84 11.69 -12.38
N THR A 36 -0.11 12.09 -13.42
CA THR A 36 -0.26 11.55 -14.78
C THR A 36 0.18 10.09 -14.83
N ASP A 37 -0.36 9.31 -15.78
CA ASP A 37 0.02 7.90 -15.99
C ASP A 37 1.55 7.70 -16.17
N ALA A 38 2.27 8.73 -16.64
CA ALA A 38 3.73 8.70 -16.79
C ALA A 38 4.49 8.57 -15.46
N GLN A 39 3.86 8.93 -14.32
CA GLN A 39 4.49 8.86 -13.00
C GLN A 39 4.60 7.42 -12.48
N PHE A 40 3.81 6.48 -13.01
CA PHE A 40 3.70 5.12 -12.50
C PHE A 40 4.05 4.08 -13.56
N ALA A 41 5.31 4.11 -14.02
CA ALA A 41 5.82 3.22 -15.04
C ALA A 41 6.74 2.14 -14.44
N PRO A 42 6.24 0.94 -14.09
CA PRO A 42 7.07 -0.13 -13.57
C PRO A 42 8.06 -0.63 -14.63
N LYS A 43 9.32 -0.79 -14.23
CA LYS A 43 10.43 -1.31 -15.05
C LYS A 43 10.42 -2.83 -15.05
N ILE A 44 9.49 -3.42 -15.78
CA ILE A 44 9.21 -4.87 -15.80
C ILE A 44 10.35 -5.77 -16.34
N ARG A 45 11.43 -5.18 -16.87
CA ARG A 45 12.59 -5.90 -17.40
C ARG A 45 13.87 -5.68 -16.60
N SER A 46 13.82 -4.94 -15.48
CA SER A 46 15.01 -4.69 -14.65
C SER A 46 15.56 -5.96 -14.02
N VAL A 47 14.67 -6.89 -13.64
CA VAL A 47 15.02 -8.21 -13.11
C VAL A 47 14.13 -9.23 -13.81
N THR A 48 14.73 -10.28 -14.36
CA THR A 48 13.99 -11.37 -15.03
C THR A 48 14.54 -12.72 -14.63
N PHE A 49 13.69 -13.74 -14.60
CA PHE A 49 14.06 -15.12 -14.30
C PHE A 49 13.22 -16.10 -15.13
N GLY A 50 13.61 -17.38 -15.18
CA GLY A 50 12.84 -18.41 -15.87
C GLY A 50 11.46 -18.59 -15.25
N ASP A 51 10.41 -18.60 -16.08
CA ASP A 51 9.03 -18.65 -15.61
C ASP A 51 8.65 -20.03 -15.08
N LEU A 52 8.64 -20.17 -13.75
CA LEU A 52 8.30 -21.41 -13.06
C LEU A 52 6.84 -21.87 -13.22
N ARG A 53 5.97 -21.02 -13.79
CA ARG A 53 4.57 -21.38 -14.07
C ARG A 53 4.44 -22.22 -15.34
N ASP A 54 5.45 -22.16 -16.22
CA ASP A 54 5.47 -22.84 -17.51
C ASP A 54 6.93 -23.15 -17.93
N GLU A 55 7.52 -24.13 -17.24
CA GLU A 55 8.90 -24.60 -17.47
C GLU A 55 9.13 -25.06 -18.92
N ALA A 56 8.10 -25.61 -19.56
CA ALA A 56 8.18 -26.10 -20.94
C ALA A 56 8.37 -24.95 -21.94
N ALA A 57 7.78 -23.79 -21.68
CA ALA A 57 7.88 -22.61 -22.54
C ALA A 57 9.29 -21.97 -22.53
N LYS A 58 10.16 -22.30 -21.55
CA LYS A 58 11.51 -21.73 -21.39
C LYS A 58 11.56 -20.20 -21.53
N ARG A 59 10.50 -19.52 -21.08
CA ARG A 59 10.37 -18.06 -21.19
C ARG A 59 10.88 -17.39 -19.93
N ASN A 60 11.41 -16.18 -20.08
CA ASN A 60 11.71 -15.32 -18.95
C ASN A 60 10.50 -14.47 -18.57
N VAL A 61 10.27 -14.30 -17.28
CA VAL A 61 9.26 -13.42 -16.68
C VAL A 61 9.94 -12.37 -15.82
N GLY A 62 9.36 -11.17 -15.76
CA GLY A 62 9.86 -10.09 -14.91
C GLY A 62 9.56 -10.30 -13.43
N LEU A 63 10.44 -9.78 -12.58
CA LEU A 63 10.23 -9.61 -11.15
C LEU A 63 10.18 -8.12 -10.83
N VAL A 64 9.07 -7.67 -10.23
CA VAL A 64 8.88 -6.29 -9.78
C VAL A 64 8.90 -6.30 -8.25
N ALA A 65 10.04 -5.91 -7.69
CA ALA A 65 10.21 -5.77 -6.25
C ALA A 65 9.75 -4.38 -5.78
N PHE A 66 9.09 -4.31 -4.61
CA PHE A 66 8.61 -3.07 -4.01
C PHE A 66 8.61 -3.15 -2.48
N TYR A 67 8.64 -2.00 -1.80
CA TYR A 67 8.45 -1.92 -0.34
C TYR A 67 7.86 -0.58 0.10
N PHE A 68 8.55 0.52 -0.23
CA PHE A 68 8.21 1.91 0.11
C PHE A 68 7.80 2.16 1.57
N PRO A 69 8.70 2.14 2.57
CA PRO A 69 8.37 2.44 3.97
C PRO A 69 8.37 3.95 4.25
N ASP A 70 7.41 4.68 3.66
CA ASP A 70 7.33 6.16 3.57
C ASP A 70 8.48 6.85 2.81
N ARG A 71 9.37 6.08 2.18
CA ARG A 71 10.44 6.58 1.30
C ARG A 71 10.74 5.55 0.22
N GLU A 72 11.36 5.97 -0.86
CA GLU A 72 11.83 5.06 -1.90
C GLU A 72 13.06 4.27 -1.42
N GLU A 73 13.04 2.94 -1.58
CA GLU A 73 14.19 2.07 -1.36
C GLU A 73 14.83 1.66 -2.70
N THR A 74 16.02 1.05 -2.65
CA THR A 74 16.78 0.65 -3.86
C THR A 74 15.94 -0.19 -4.85
N TRP A 75 15.13 -1.11 -4.32
CA TRP A 75 14.28 -1.99 -5.13
C TRP A 75 13.13 -1.23 -5.80
N ASP A 76 12.54 -0.26 -5.09
CA ASP A 76 11.48 0.60 -5.60
C ASP A 76 12.01 1.43 -6.78
N ALA A 77 13.19 2.03 -6.65
CA ALA A 77 13.83 2.82 -7.71
C ALA A 77 14.25 1.95 -8.92
N MET A 78 14.81 0.77 -8.64
CA MET A 78 15.23 -0.21 -9.65
C MET A 78 14.04 -0.71 -10.48
N CYS A 79 12.90 -0.96 -9.83
CA CYS A 79 11.70 -1.49 -10.46
C CYS A 79 10.68 -0.42 -10.85
N GLY A 80 10.86 0.85 -10.46
CA GLY A 80 9.87 1.92 -10.64
C GLY A 80 8.52 1.60 -9.98
N ALA A 81 8.55 0.95 -8.82
CA ALA A 81 7.39 0.21 -8.30
C ALA A 81 6.98 0.58 -6.86
N GLY A 82 7.52 1.67 -6.30
CA GLY A 82 7.16 2.13 -4.95
C GLY A 82 5.66 2.35 -4.75
N PHE A 83 4.93 2.71 -5.81
CA PHE A 83 3.48 2.87 -5.78
C PHE A 83 2.72 1.60 -5.39
N LEU A 84 3.33 0.41 -5.49
CA LEU A 84 2.73 -0.85 -5.03
C LEU A 84 2.71 -0.94 -3.50
N GLY A 85 3.64 -0.28 -2.79
CA GLY A 85 3.73 -0.30 -1.33
C GLY A 85 2.52 0.32 -0.62
N ASN A 86 2.17 -0.21 0.56
CA ASN A 86 0.99 0.24 1.31
C ASN A 86 1.14 1.64 1.89
N PHE A 87 2.38 2.03 2.18
CA PHE A 87 2.74 3.32 2.77
C PHE A 87 2.90 4.41 1.69
N TYR A 88 2.81 4.05 0.41
CA TYR A 88 2.92 5.01 -0.69
C TYR A 88 1.84 6.08 -0.61
N HIS A 89 2.24 7.35 -0.65
CA HIS A 89 1.35 8.49 -0.54
C HIS A 89 0.62 8.74 -1.87
N LEU A 90 -0.69 8.50 -1.89
CA LEU A 90 -1.56 8.62 -3.06
C LEU A 90 -2.05 10.06 -3.31
N GLY A 91 -1.78 10.97 -2.38
CA GLY A 91 -2.34 12.31 -2.35
C GLY A 91 -3.42 12.44 -1.26
N PRO A 92 -3.76 13.69 -0.86
CA PRO A 92 -4.75 13.93 0.17
C PRO A 92 -6.11 13.36 -0.25
N ARG A 93 -6.71 12.57 0.64
CA ARG A 93 -8.08 12.03 0.46
C ARG A 93 -8.26 11.17 -0.81
N ALA A 94 -7.17 10.56 -1.32
CA ALA A 94 -7.18 9.82 -2.59
C ALA A 94 -7.81 8.42 -2.50
N LEU A 95 -7.73 7.76 -1.34
CA LEU A 95 -8.27 6.42 -1.11
C LEU A 95 -9.57 6.51 -0.30
N GLU A 96 -10.71 6.23 -0.92
CA GLU A 96 -12.02 6.24 -0.26
C GLU A 96 -12.46 4.83 0.14
N LEU A 97 -12.90 4.67 1.40
CA LEU A 97 -13.58 3.48 1.89
C LEU A 97 -14.94 3.84 2.46
N GLU A 98 -15.90 2.93 2.30
CA GLU A 98 -17.22 3.04 2.91
C GLU A 98 -17.47 1.81 3.78
N VAL A 99 -17.78 2.04 5.05
CA VAL A 99 -18.12 0.99 6.00
C VAL A 99 -19.32 1.44 6.81
N ARG A 100 -20.35 0.58 6.90
CA ARG A 100 -21.60 0.87 7.62
C ARG A 100 -22.24 2.21 7.19
N GLY A 101 -22.17 2.54 5.90
CA GLY A 101 -22.70 3.79 5.32
C GLY A 101 -21.87 5.05 5.60
N VAL A 102 -20.74 4.92 6.29
CA VAL A 102 -19.83 6.05 6.57
C VAL A 102 -18.66 6.00 5.61
N LYS A 103 -18.46 7.08 4.85
CA LYS A 103 -17.31 7.27 3.97
C LYS A 103 -16.14 7.93 4.72
N ARG A 104 -14.94 7.40 4.49
CA ARG A 104 -13.67 7.94 4.99
C ARG A 104 -12.65 7.98 3.86
N ARG A 105 -11.73 8.94 3.90
CA ARG A 105 -10.73 9.14 2.85
C ARG A 105 -9.32 9.24 3.40
N PHE A 106 -8.41 8.45 2.85
CA PHE A 106 -7.05 8.28 3.36
C PHE A 106 -6.00 8.68 2.33
N CYS A 107 -4.83 9.07 2.81
CA CYS A 107 -3.68 9.40 1.96
C CYS A 107 -2.90 8.17 1.46
N ASN A 108 -3.02 7.02 2.11
CA ASN A 108 -2.34 5.77 1.73
C ASN A 108 -3.12 4.53 2.22
N ALA A 109 -2.69 3.34 1.79
CA ALA A 109 -3.36 2.08 2.12
C ALA A 109 -3.08 1.61 3.56
N GLU A 110 -1.90 1.86 4.12
CA GLU A 110 -1.58 1.47 5.49
C GLU A 110 -2.51 2.20 6.49
N ALA A 111 -2.69 3.51 6.33
CA ALA A 111 -3.59 4.32 7.13
C ALA A 111 -5.04 3.82 7.05
N ALA A 112 -5.53 3.57 5.84
CA ALA A 112 -6.85 3.00 5.62
C ALA A 112 -7.00 1.62 6.29
N PHE A 113 -5.98 0.77 6.20
CA PHE A 113 -6.01 -0.58 6.79
C PHE A 113 -5.96 -0.56 8.32
N GLN A 114 -5.14 0.30 8.92
CA GLN A 114 -5.13 0.45 10.38
C GLN A 114 -6.44 1.07 10.89
N ALA A 115 -7.04 2.00 10.15
CA ALA A 115 -8.35 2.58 10.48
C ALA A 115 -9.47 1.54 10.55
N LEU A 116 -9.42 0.46 9.75
CA LEU A 116 -10.40 -0.64 9.85
C LEU A 116 -10.44 -1.30 11.23
N LYS A 117 -9.35 -1.23 12.00
CA LYS A 117 -9.30 -1.78 13.38
C LYS A 117 -9.89 -0.83 14.41
N PHE A 118 -10.14 0.43 14.03
CA PHE A 118 -10.58 1.50 14.92
C PHE A 118 -11.59 2.38 14.19
N TRP A 119 -12.56 1.79 13.48
CA TRP A 119 -13.37 2.53 12.50
C TRP A 119 -14.13 3.72 13.08
N ASP A 120 -14.58 3.60 14.33
CA ASP A 120 -15.27 4.69 15.03
C ASP A 120 -14.34 5.89 15.34
N ARG A 121 -13.04 5.74 15.09
CA ARG A 121 -11.96 6.73 15.20
C ARG A 121 -11.15 6.84 13.90
N ALA A 122 -11.74 6.43 12.77
CA ALA A 122 -11.03 6.34 11.49
C ALA A 122 -10.50 7.70 11.01
N GLU A 123 -11.15 8.81 11.39
CA GLU A 123 -10.69 10.17 11.11
C GLU A 123 -9.28 10.47 11.63
N GLU A 124 -8.85 9.81 12.71
CA GLU A 124 -7.51 9.97 13.26
C GLU A 124 -6.41 9.42 12.34
N PHE A 125 -6.78 8.63 11.33
CA PHE A 125 -5.85 8.01 10.39
C PHE A 125 -5.88 8.67 9.00
N GLU A 126 -6.89 9.49 8.67
CA GLU A 126 -7.13 9.98 7.30
C GLU A 126 -5.91 10.69 6.67
N SER A 127 -5.20 11.51 7.45
CA SER A 127 -4.05 12.30 7.00
C SER A 127 -2.68 11.73 7.38
N LEU A 128 -2.62 10.55 8.00
CA LEU A 128 -1.36 10.00 8.49
C LEU A 128 -0.54 9.36 7.36
N SER A 129 0.79 9.50 7.42
CA SER A 129 1.71 8.64 6.66
C SER A 129 1.58 7.18 7.11
N GLY A 130 2.17 6.23 6.37
CA GLY A 130 2.10 4.83 6.79
C GLY A 130 2.80 4.57 8.13
N THR A 131 3.96 5.18 8.37
CA THR A 131 4.68 5.08 9.66
C THR A 131 3.88 5.72 10.79
N MET A 132 3.26 6.87 10.55
CA MET A 132 2.42 7.53 11.55
C MET A 132 1.18 6.69 11.87
N ALA A 133 0.51 6.12 10.87
CA ALA A 133 -0.61 5.21 11.07
C ALA A 133 -0.20 3.95 11.85
N PHE A 134 0.97 3.38 11.53
CA PHE A 134 1.51 2.24 12.25
C PHE A 134 1.83 2.58 13.72
N ARG A 135 2.39 3.78 13.99
CA ARG A 135 2.61 4.27 15.36
C ARG A 135 1.29 4.49 16.09
N ARG A 136 0.31 5.13 15.44
CA ARG A 136 -1.00 5.41 16.02
C ARG A 136 -1.72 4.13 16.43
N LYS A 137 -1.74 3.12 15.56
CA LYS A 137 -2.20 1.76 15.88
C LYS A 137 -1.59 1.22 17.17
N ARG A 138 -0.30 1.41 17.39
CA ARG A 138 0.39 0.91 18.60
C ARG A 138 0.01 1.66 19.86
N GLU A 139 -0.31 2.94 19.77
CA GLU A 139 -0.82 3.73 20.89
C GLU A 139 -2.24 3.28 21.29
N LEU A 140 -2.99 2.78 20.32
CA LEU A 140 -4.35 2.27 20.51
C LEU A 140 -4.42 0.76 20.81
N ALA A 141 -3.27 0.12 21.03
CA ALA A 141 -3.19 -1.32 21.27
C ALA A 141 -4.11 -1.77 22.42
N GLY A 142 -4.78 -2.91 22.23
CA GLY A 142 -5.77 -3.45 23.15
C GLY A 142 -7.21 -3.02 22.85
N HIS A 143 -7.42 -2.14 21.88
CA HIS A 143 -8.74 -1.64 21.47
C HIS A 143 -9.07 -1.99 20.01
N GLU A 144 -8.32 -2.90 19.39
CA GLU A 144 -8.52 -3.30 18.00
C GLU A 144 -9.84 -4.05 17.80
N ASP A 145 -10.57 -3.66 16.77
CA ASP A 145 -11.59 -4.50 16.14
C ASP A 145 -10.92 -5.52 15.21
N PHE A 146 -10.83 -6.77 15.67
CA PHE A 146 -10.30 -7.89 14.88
C PHE A 146 -11.24 -8.38 13.78
N THR A 147 -12.47 -7.86 13.69
CA THR A 147 -13.36 -8.06 12.55
C THR A 147 -13.07 -7.06 11.43
N TYR A 148 -12.16 -6.10 11.62
CA TYR A 148 -11.78 -5.10 10.63
C TYR A 148 -12.99 -4.32 10.11
N ALA A 149 -13.77 -3.74 11.02
CA ALA A 149 -14.98 -2.99 10.74
C ALA A 149 -16.06 -3.82 10.01
N GLY A 150 -16.12 -5.13 10.31
CA GLY A 150 -17.09 -6.07 9.74
C GLY A 150 -16.63 -6.83 8.49
N PHE A 151 -15.40 -6.63 7.99
CA PHE A 151 -14.86 -7.43 6.88
C PHE A 151 -14.45 -8.87 7.29
N GLY A 152 -14.41 -9.16 8.59
CA GLY A 152 -14.21 -10.47 9.18
C GLY A 152 -12.74 -10.78 9.47
N THR A 153 -11.87 -10.76 8.45
CA THR A 153 -10.45 -11.13 8.61
C THR A 153 -9.51 -10.04 8.11
N ASN A 154 -8.26 -10.08 8.59
CA ASN A 154 -7.20 -9.20 8.12
C ASN A 154 -7.04 -9.22 6.60
N TRP A 155 -7.12 -10.40 5.99
CA TRP A 155 -7.00 -10.61 4.57
C TRP A 155 -8.16 -9.96 3.81
N ARG A 156 -9.41 -10.13 4.30
CA ARG A 156 -10.58 -9.49 3.68
C ARG A 156 -10.50 -7.97 3.81
N GLY A 157 -10.13 -7.46 4.98
CA GLY A 157 -9.92 -6.03 5.21
C GLY A 157 -8.86 -5.44 4.27
N MET A 158 -7.67 -6.04 4.21
CA MET A 158 -6.60 -5.56 3.32
C MET A 158 -6.98 -5.67 1.84
N ARG A 159 -7.68 -6.75 1.45
CA ARG A 159 -8.17 -6.91 0.08
C ARG A 159 -9.13 -5.77 -0.29
N THR A 160 -10.04 -5.37 0.59
CA THR A 160 -10.94 -4.23 0.37
C THR A 160 -10.15 -2.93 0.17
N VAL A 161 -9.13 -2.68 1.01
CA VAL A 161 -8.25 -1.51 0.89
C VAL A 161 -7.53 -1.48 -0.46
N LEU A 162 -6.95 -2.62 -0.87
CA LEU A 162 -6.24 -2.72 -2.15
C LEU A 162 -7.19 -2.56 -3.35
N GLN A 163 -8.42 -3.07 -3.26
CA GLN A 163 -9.44 -2.84 -4.29
C GLN A 163 -9.81 -1.36 -4.41
N ALA A 164 -9.82 -0.62 -3.31
CA ALA A 164 -10.03 0.83 -3.34
C ALA A 164 -8.82 1.56 -3.92
N LYS A 165 -7.59 1.22 -3.51
CA LYS A 165 -6.34 1.78 -4.03
C LYS A 165 -6.20 1.59 -5.54
N PHE A 166 -6.49 0.39 -6.02
CA PHE A 166 -6.36 0.00 -7.43
C PHE A 166 -7.73 -0.07 -8.15
N ARG A 167 -8.66 0.82 -7.78
CA ARG A 167 -9.99 0.86 -8.38
C ARG A 167 -9.88 1.06 -9.90
N PRO A 168 -10.62 0.29 -10.74
CA PRO A 168 -10.57 0.45 -12.19
C PRO A 168 -10.82 1.89 -12.64
N GLY A 169 -10.12 2.33 -13.69
CA GLY A 169 -10.19 3.69 -14.21
C GLY A 169 -9.33 4.73 -13.47
N THR A 170 -8.47 4.29 -12.54
CA THR A 170 -7.49 5.15 -11.87
C THR A 170 -6.08 4.93 -12.43
N SER A 171 -5.20 5.92 -12.30
CA SER A 171 -3.78 5.80 -12.66
C SER A 171 -3.08 4.66 -11.90
N MET A 172 -3.45 4.44 -10.64
CA MET A 172 -2.98 3.28 -9.85
C MET A 172 -3.34 1.94 -10.51
N ALA A 173 -4.60 1.78 -10.96
CA ALA A 173 -5.02 0.56 -11.63
C ALA A 173 -4.28 0.35 -12.96
N ASN A 174 -4.06 1.42 -13.73
CA ASN A 174 -3.27 1.37 -14.96
C ASN A 174 -1.83 0.94 -14.67
N ALA A 175 -1.21 1.50 -13.62
CA ALA A 175 0.13 1.16 -13.19
C ALA A 175 0.25 -0.30 -12.73
N LEU A 176 -0.74 -0.81 -12.00
CA LEU A 176 -0.80 -2.23 -11.61
C LEU A 176 -0.90 -3.13 -12.85
N LEU A 177 -1.72 -2.77 -13.83
CA LEU A 177 -1.83 -3.51 -15.09
C LEU A 177 -0.55 -3.45 -15.93
N ALA A 178 0.19 -2.34 -15.86
CA ALA A 178 1.47 -2.18 -16.55
C ALA A 178 2.55 -3.13 -16.02
N THR A 179 2.36 -3.75 -14.85
CA THR A 179 3.24 -4.83 -14.37
C THR A 179 3.09 -6.14 -15.17
N GLY A 180 2.05 -6.26 -16.01
CA GLY A 180 1.89 -7.36 -16.96
C GLY A 180 1.80 -8.72 -16.28
N ASP A 181 2.64 -9.66 -16.70
CA ASP A 181 2.69 -11.02 -16.15
C ASP A 181 3.77 -11.21 -15.08
N CYS A 182 4.42 -10.12 -14.65
CA CYS A 182 5.50 -10.15 -13.68
C CYS A 182 5.06 -10.72 -12.33
N PHE A 183 6.03 -11.28 -11.62
CA PHE A 183 5.88 -11.55 -10.19
C PHE A 183 6.05 -10.24 -9.42
N LEU A 184 5.10 -9.94 -8.54
CA LEU A 184 5.18 -8.81 -7.61
C LEU A 184 5.72 -9.32 -6.28
N LEU A 185 6.82 -8.74 -5.81
CA LEU A 185 7.48 -9.14 -4.57
C LEU A 185 7.60 -7.96 -3.62
N GLU A 186 6.90 -8.05 -2.49
CA GLU A 186 7.12 -7.13 -1.37
C GLU A 186 8.44 -7.51 -0.68
N HIS A 187 9.44 -6.63 -0.72
CA HIS A 187 10.73 -6.82 -0.07
C HIS A 187 10.79 -6.06 1.25
N ASN A 188 10.61 -6.75 2.37
CA ASN A 188 10.78 -6.11 3.67
C ASN A 188 12.27 -6.03 4.05
N SER A 189 12.85 -4.83 4.03
CA SER A 189 14.24 -4.60 4.43
C SER A 189 14.44 -4.55 5.95
N VAL A 190 13.35 -4.52 6.72
CA VAL A 190 13.37 -4.54 8.18
C VAL A 190 13.12 -5.98 8.68
N PRO A 191 14.09 -6.60 9.37
CA PRO A 191 13.95 -7.94 9.96
C PRO A 191 12.84 -8.04 11.02
#